data_AF-A0A371IVM2-F1
#
_entry.id   AF-A0A371IVM2-F1
#
_cell.length_a   1.000
_cell.length_b   1.000
_cell.length_c   1.000
_cell.angle_alpha   90.00
_cell.angle_beta   90.00
_cell.angle_gamma   90.00
#
_symmetry.space_group_name_H-M   'P 1'
#
loop_
_entity.id
_entity.type
_entity.pdbx_description
1 polymer ?
#
loop_
_entity_poly.entity_id
_entity_poly.type
_entity_poly.pdbx_seq_one_letter_code
_entity_poly.pdbx_strand_id
1 'polypeptide(L)'
;MSQIASIAATSNPFATGIRTEVVSNENKVTNFSDVIKGAIEKVNDSQVNANNKIEGLVKGEDVSMHEVMLSVQESQMSMQLMLEVRNKLYDAYKELSSVQL
;
A
#
# COMPACT_ATOMS: atom_id res chain seq x y z
N MET A 1 29.77 53.16 43.49
CA MET A 1 28.74 52.80 44.49
C MET A 1 27.63 52.01 43.80
N SER A 2 27.28 50.85 44.36
CA SER A 2 26.05 50.04 44.23
C SER A 2 25.52 49.73 42.82
N GLN A 3 25.65 48.51 42.27
CA GLN A 3 24.85 47.32 42.63
C GLN A 3 23.42 47.67 43.08
N ILE A 4 22.41 47.52 42.20
CA ILE A 4 21.04 46.94 42.31
C ILE A 4 20.41 47.27 40.92
N ALA A 5 20.05 46.39 39.99
CA ALA A 5 19.15 45.26 40.10
C ALA A 5 19.46 44.22 39.02
N SER A 6 20.05 43.10 39.45
CA SER A 6 19.66 41.80 38.92
C SER A 6 18.24 41.50 39.39
N ILE A 7 17.38 41.00 38.49
CA ILE A 7 16.06 40.37 38.66
C ILE A 7 15.04 40.94 37.67
N ALA A 8 15.05 40.35 36.48
CA ALA A 8 13.84 39.99 35.75
C ALA A 8 14.14 38.71 34.97
N ALA A 9 14.44 37.65 35.71
CA ALA A 9 14.24 36.31 35.23
C ALA A 9 12.75 36.15 34.94
N THR A 10 12.39 36.15 33.67
CA THR A 10 11.37 35.27 33.13
C THR A 10 11.86 34.83 31.77
N SER A 11 12.84 33.93 31.81
CA SER A 11 12.97 32.87 30.84
C SER A 11 11.59 32.25 30.68
N ASN A 12 10.89 32.57 29.59
CA ASN A 12 9.66 31.88 29.25
C ASN A 12 10.09 30.53 28.65
N PRO A 13 10.07 29.41 29.40
CA PRO A 13 10.60 28.13 28.92
C PRO A 13 9.66 27.47 27.90
N PHE A 14 8.59 28.17 27.53
CA PHE A 14 7.52 27.67 26.67
C PHE A 14 7.48 28.31 25.27
N ALA A 15 8.38 29.25 24.95
CA ALA A 15 8.46 29.81 23.61
C ALA A 15 9.24 28.93 22.60
N THR A 16 9.86 27.84 23.05
CA THR A 16 10.62 26.89 22.19
C THR A 16 9.82 25.62 21.87
N GLY A 17 8.49 25.63 22.06
CA GLY A 17 7.69 24.40 22.11
C GLY A 17 6.90 24.01 20.87
N ILE A 18 6.75 24.87 19.85
CA ILE A 18 6.08 24.48 18.60
C ILE A 18 7.01 24.80 17.45
N ARG A 19 7.96 23.87 17.22
CA ARG A 19 8.49 23.66 15.88
C ARG A 19 7.30 23.21 15.04
N THR A 20 6.70 24.12 14.28
CA THR A 20 6.02 23.70 13.06
C THR A 20 7.12 23.28 12.09
N GLU A 21 7.67 22.08 12.32
CA GLU A 21 8.09 21.24 11.21
C GLU A 21 6.82 21.14 10.37
N VAL A 22 6.78 21.91 9.28
CA VAL A 22 5.88 21.62 8.18
C VAL A 22 6.36 20.25 7.72
N VAL A 23 5.84 19.20 8.36
CA VAL A 23 5.75 17.89 7.77
C VAL A 23 4.82 18.13 6.61
N SER A 24 5.40 18.54 5.48
CA SER A 24 4.89 18.23 4.17
C SER A 24 4.85 16.71 4.12
N ASN A 25 3.83 16.15 4.78
CA ASN A 25 3.13 15.01 4.26
C ASN A 25 2.68 15.51 2.90
N GLU A 26 3.55 15.30 1.91
CA GLU A 26 3.09 15.04 0.58
C GLU A 26 2.08 13.93 0.77
N ASN A 27 0.82 14.34 0.91
CA ASN A 27 -0.33 13.49 0.68
C ASN A 27 -0.18 13.10 -0.77
N LYS A 28 0.67 12.10 -1.02
CA LYS A 28 0.70 11.37 -2.26
C LYS A 28 -0.64 10.68 -2.26
N VAL A 29 -1.65 11.38 -2.77
CA VAL A 29 -2.96 10.84 -3.06
C VAL A 29 -2.65 9.68 -3.99
N THR A 30 -2.55 8.48 -3.42
CA THR A 30 -2.40 7.27 -4.21
C THR A 30 -3.67 7.19 -5.02
N ASN A 31 -3.55 7.45 -6.32
CA ASN A 31 -4.71 7.42 -7.18
C ASN A 31 -5.27 6.01 -7.10
N PHE A 32 -6.59 5.89 -7.02
CA PHE A 32 -7.24 4.59 -7.02
C PHE A 32 -6.81 3.73 -8.22
N SER A 33 -6.57 4.36 -9.37
CA SER A 33 -5.99 3.71 -10.56
C SER A 33 -4.61 3.09 -10.31
N ASP A 34 -3.76 3.73 -9.50
CA ASP A 34 -2.42 3.21 -9.16
C ASP A 34 -2.53 1.98 -8.26
N VAL A 35 -3.51 1.96 -7.35
CA VAL A 35 -3.80 0.81 -6.48
C VAL A 35 -4.30 -0.37 -7.30
N ILE A 36 -5.24 -0.15 -8.23
CA ILE A 36 -5.75 -1.19 -9.13
C ILE A 36 -4.64 -1.72 -10.03
N LYS A 37 -3.80 -0.84 -10.58
CA LYS A 37 -2.66 -1.24 -11.41
C LYS A 37 -1.67 -2.11 -10.62
N GLY A 38 -1.32 -1.70 -9.40
CA GLY A 38 -0.45 -2.49 -8.53
C GLY A 38 -1.07 -3.83 -8.12
N ALA A 39 -2.39 -3.90 -7.96
CA ALA A 39 -3.08 -5.16 -7.68
C ALA A 39 -3.02 -6.12 -8.89
N ILE A 40 -3.18 -5.61 -10.12
CA ILE A 40 -3.05 -6.40 -11.35
C ILE A 40 -1.63 -6.92 -11.52
N GLU A 41 -0.63 -6.06 -11.30
CA GLU A 41 0.79 -6.46 -11.32
C GLU A 41 1.06 -7.56 -10.28
N LYS A 42 0.53 -7.42 -9.06
CA LYS A 42 0.67 -8.43 -8.01
C LYS A 42 0.04 -9.78 -8.37
N VAL A 43 -1.13 -9.79 -9.03
CA VAL A 43 -1.76 -11.03 -9.51
C VAL A 43 -0.90 -11.68 -10.59
N ASN A 44 -0.36 -10.89 -11.53
CA ASN A 44 0.56 -11.39 -12.55
C ASN A 44 1.82 -12.00 -11.92
N ASP A 45 2.42 -11.32 -10.95
CA ASP A 45 3.62 -11.80 -10.26
C ASP A 45 3.34 -13.11 -9.50
N SER A 46 2.18 -13.21 -8.85
CA SER A 46 1.75 -14.45 -8.18
C SER A 46 1.59 -15.61 -9.16
N GLN A 47 1.02 -15.36 -10.34
CA GLN A 47 0.87 -16.34 -11.41
C GLN A 47 2.22 -16.80 -11.98
N VAL A 48 3.13 -15.87 -12.23
CA VAL A 48 4.49 -16.18 -12.71
C VAL A 48 5.27 -16.97 -11.65
N ASN A 49 5.18 -16.58 -10.38
CA ASN A 49 5.84 -17.30 -9.29
C ASN A 49 5.34 -18.74 -9.17
N ALA A 50 4.01 -18.95 -9.20
CA ALA A 50 3.43 -20.28 -9.19
C ALA A 50 3.91 -21.13 -10.37
N ASN A 51 3.95 -20.57 -11.58
CA ASN A 51 4.45 -21.27 -12.76
C ASN A 51 5.93 -21.64 -12.63
N ASN A 52 6.78 -20.73 -12.14
CA ASN A 52 8.20 -21.00 -11.91
C ASN A 52 8.40 -22.12 -10.88
N LYS A 53 7.63 -22.12 -9.80
CA LYS A 53 7.66 -23.17 -8.77
C LYS A 53 7.21 -24.53 -9.31
N ILE A 54 6.17 -24.57 -10.15
CA ILE A 54 5.75 -25.78 -10.86
C ILE A 54 6.89 -26.27 -11.76
N GLU A 55 7.51 -25.38 -12.52
CA GLU A 55 8.58 -25.73 -13.45
C GLU A 55 9.81 -26.27 -12.73
N GLY A 56 10.23 -25.64 -11.63
CA GLY A 56 11.32 -26.12 -10.78
C GLY A 56 11.04 -27.51 -10.20
N LEU A 57 9.82 -27.74 -9.71
CA LEU A 57 9.40 -29.06 -9.21
C LEU A 57 9.46 -30.13 -10.31
N VAL A 58 8.96 -29.84 -11.52
CA VAL A 58 8.99 -30.78 -12.65
C VAL A 58 10.41 -31.06 -13.12
N LYS A 59 11.32 -30.07 -13.02
CA LYS A 59 12.75 -30.23 -13.31
C LYS A 59 13.53 -30.99 -12.23
N GLY A 60 12.91 -31.28 -11.08
CA GLY A 60 13.56 -31.94 -9.96
C GLY A 60 14.48 -31.01 -9.15
N GLU A 61 14.28 -29.69 -9.25
CA GLU A 61 14.91 -28.72 -8.35
C GLU A 61 14.41 -28.93 -6.91
N ASP A 62 15.13 -28.39 -5.92
CA ASP A 62 14.79 -28.50 -4.49
C ASP A 62 13.61 -27.58 -4.11
N VAL A 63 12.50 -27.73 -4.82
CA VAL A 63 11.23 -27.04 -4.57
C VAL A 63 10.28 -28.07 -3.99
N SER A 64 9.79 -27.83 -2.77
CA SER A 64 8.87 -28.77 -2.14
C SER A 64 7.50 -28.72 -2.83
N MET A 65 6.89 -29.88 -3.05
CA MET A 65 5.52 -29.98 -3.60
C MET A 65 4.51 -29.16 -2.77
N HIS A 66 4.70 -29.06 -1.46
CA HIS A 66 3.87 -28.24 -0.58
C HIS A 66 3.95 -26.74 -0.91
N GLU A 67 5.14 -26.22 -1.15
CA GLU A 67 5.31 -24.81 -1.56
C GLU A 67 4.72 -24.53 -2.93
N VAL A 68 4.83 -25.47 -3.87
CA VAL A 68 4.18 -25.32 -5.18
C VAL A 68 2.67 -25.21 -5.00
N MET A 69 2.06 -26.15 -4.27
CA MET A 69 0.62 -26.12 -4.01
C MET A 69 0.20 -24.83 -3.31
N LEU A 70 0.96 -24.35 -2.33
CA LEU A 70 0.67 -23.09 -1.64
C LEU A 70 0.70 -21.90 -2.62
N SER A 71 1.75 -21.80 -3.44
CA SER A 71 1.88 -20.72 -4.42
C SER A 71 0.77 -20.72 -5.47
N VAL A 72 0.35 -21.90 -5.93
CA VAL A 72 -0.77 -22.06 -6.85
C VAL A 72 -2.07 -21.60 -6.20
N GLN A 73 -2.29 -21.96 -4.94
CA GLN A 73 -3.49 -21.59 -4.20
C GLN A 73 -3.54 -20.09 -3.90
N GLU A 74 -2.41 -19.46 -3.58
CA GLU A 74 -2.27 -18.01 -3.44
C GLU A 74 -2.57 -17.28 -4.76
N SER A 75 -2.04 -17.77 -5.88
CA SER A 75 -2.30 -17.21 -7.20
C SER A 75 -3.78 -17.30 -7.58
N GLN A 76 -4.40 -18.45 -7.32
CA GLN A 76 -5.82 -18.66 -7.61
C GLN A 76 -6.72 -17.74 -6.77
N MET A 77 -6.44 -17.61 -5.47
CA MET A 77 -7.17 -16.70 -4.58
C MET A 77 -7.00 -15.23 -5.01
N SER A 78 -5.77 -14.83 -5.37
CA SER A 78 -5.47 -13.46 -5.84
C SER A 78 -6.21 -13.14 -7.13
N MET A 79 -6.28 -14.09 -8.07
CA MET A 79 -7.03 -13.95 -9.32
C MET A 79 -8.55 -13.83 -9.06
N GLN A 80 -9.11 -14.64 -8.16
CA GLN A 80 -10.51 -14.54 -7.78
C GLN A 80 -10.84 -13.14 -7.22
N LEU A 81 -9.99 -12.63 -6.32
CA LEU A 81 -10.14 -11.27 -5.79
C LEU A 81 -10.11 -10.22 -6.91
N MET A 82 -9.20 -10.35 -7.89
CA MET A 82 -9.13 -9.43 -9.03
C MET A 82 -10.40 -9.46 -9.89
N LEU A 83 -11.01 -10.64 -10.09
CA LEU A 83 -12.27 -10.76 -10.83
C LEU A 83 -13.42 -10.06 -10.10
N GLU A 84 -13.49 -10.20 -8.78
CA GLU A 84 -14.48 -9.48 -7.97
C GLU A 84 -14.31 -7.96 -8.06
N VAL A 85 -13.06 -7.49 -8.00
CA VAL A 85 -12.76 -6.07 -8.19
C VAL A 85 -13.16 -5.62 -9.60
N ARG A 86 -12.81 -6.37 -10.65
CA ARG A 86 -13.21 -6.07 -12.03
C ARG A 86 -14.73 -5.94 -12.16
N ASN A 87 -15.47 -6.89 -11.58
CA ASN A 87 -16.94 -6.87 -11.61
C ASN A 87 -17.49 -5.64 -10.89
N LYS A 88 -16.98 -5.33 -9.68
CA LYS A 88 -17.40 -4.12 -8.95
C LYS A 88 -17.08 -2.82 -9.69
N LEU A 89 -15.96 -2.75 -10.41
CA LEU A 89 -15.62 -1.59 -11.24
C LEU A 89 -16.58 -1.43 -12.42
N TYR A 90 -16.93 -2.55 -13.06
CA TYR A 90 -17.93 -2.57 -14.13
C TYR A 90 -19.31 -2.12 -13.61
N ASP A 91 -19.72 -2.63 -12.45
CA ASP A 91 -20.98 -2.24 -11.81
C ASP A 91 -20.98 -0.76 -11.43
N ALA A 92 -19.88 -0.24 -10.87
CA ALA A 92 -19.73 1.17 -10.53
C ALA A 92 -19.83 2.08 -11.77
N TYR A 93 -19.23 1.65 -12.89
CA TYR A 93 -19.37 2.35 -14.17
C TYR A 93 -20.83 2.37 -14.66
N LYS A 94 -21.51 1.21 -14.59
CA LYS A 94 -22.91 1.08 -14.96
C LYS A 94 -23.84 1.93 -14.08
N GLU A 95 -23.61 1.97 -12.78
CA GLU A 95 -24.36 2.77 -11.81
C GLU A 95 -24.22 4.27 -12.13
N LEU A 96 -22.99 4.75 -12.34
CA LEU A 96 -22.74 6.16 -12.70
C LEU A 96 -23.46 6.56 -14.00
N SER A 97 -23.47 5.66 -14.99
CA SER A 97 -24.20 5.87 -16.23
C SER A 97 -25.73 5.82 -16.07
N SER A 98 -26.24 5.08 -15.09
CA SER A 98 -27.68 4.90 -14.86
C SER A 98 -28.28 6.06 -14.06
N VAL A 99 -27.49 6.71 -13.19
CA VAL A 99 -27.92 7.89 -12.42
C VAL A 99 -28.02 9.16 -13.28
N GLN A 100 -27.40 9.19 -14.46
CA GLN A 100 -27.38 10.35 -15.37
C GLN A 100 -28.46 10.32 -16.47
N LEU A 101 -29.38 9.36 -16.46
CA LEU A 101 -30.57 9.32 -17.33
C LEU A 101 -31.84 9.51 -16.50
#